data_AF-A0A524N4Y9-F1
#
_entry.id   AF-A0A524N4Y9-F1
#
_cell.length_a   1.000
_cell.length_b   1.000
_cell.length_c   1.000
_cell.angle_alpha   90.00
_cell.angle_beta   90.00
_cell.angle_gamma   90.00
#
_symmetry.space_group_name_H-M   'P 1'
#
loop_
_entity.id
_entity.type
_entity.pdbx_description
1 polymer ?
#
loop_
_entity_poly.entity_id
_entity_poly.type
_entity_poly.pdbx_seq_one_letter_code
_entity_poly.pdbx_strand_id
1 'polypeptide(L)'
;MPYSPDSTRAALLTNRLVPLDVAPMTAREFWQLVHHVDPAELLHVDAAAIAERTGADLDEARRLRTLLDAATALGFEQERLHDGGVSLVSALDDRFPAGLRERLGAACPPFLLVAGPIEWLDHPGL
;
A
#
# COMPACT_ATOMS: atom_id res chain seq x y z
N MET A 1 -15.09 -8.12 0.89
CA MET A 1 -15.26 -7.75 -0.53
C MET A 1 -13.90 -7.97 -1.16
N PRO A 2 -13.80 -8.63 -2.32
CA PRO A 2 -12.53 -8.74 -3.02
C PRO A 2 -12.11 -7.32 -3.41
N TYR A 3 -10.93 -6.92 -2.96
CA TYR A 3 -10.36 -5.62 -3.25
C TYR A 3 -9.95 -5.54 -4.73
N SER A 4 -10.18 -4.40 -5.37
CA SER A 4 -9.90 -4.22 -6.80
C SER A 4 -8.38 -4.11 -7.04
N PRO A 5 -7.90 -4.26 -8.29
CA PRO A 5 -6.51 -3.93 -8.65
C PRO A 5 -6.08 -2.51 -8.21
N ASP A 6 -7.03 -1.59 -8.06
CA ASP A 6 -6.80 -0.24 -7.56
C ASP A 6 -6.63 -0.19 -6.04
N SER A 7 -7.22 -1.09 -5.26
CA SER A 7 -6.92 -1.24 -3.84
C SER A 7 -5.51 -1.81 -3.61
N THR A 8 -4.96 -2.57 -4.56
CA THR A 8 -3.55 -3.02 -4.52
C THR A 8 -2.57 -1.86 -4.66
N ARG A 9 -3.02 -0.72 -5.22
CA ARG A 9 -2.25 0.53 -5.30
C ARG A 9 -2.13 1.24 -3.96
N ALA A 10 -2.84 0.83 -2.91
CA ALA A 10 -2.63 1.36 -1.56
C ALA A 10 -1.18 1.14 -1.06
N ALA A 11 -0.50 0.07 -1.56
CA ALA A 11 0.92 -0.16 -1.31
C ALA A 11 1.82 1.03 -1.75
N LEU A 12 1.38 1.85 -2.72
CA LEU A 12 2.10 3.02 -3.23
C LEU A 12 2.45 4.01 -2.15
N LEU A 13 1.53 4.21 -1.20
CA LEU A 13 1.68 5.19 -0.15
C LEU A 13 2.86 4.89 0.76
N THR A 14 3.22 3.62 0.90
CA THR A 14 4.25 3.16 1.83
C THR A 14 5.52 2.71 1.12
N ASN A 15 5.51 2.74 -0.20
CA ASN A 15 6.53 2.13 -1.02
C ASN A 15 7.83 2.96 -1.09
N ARG A 16 8.97 2.27 -1.06
CA ARG A 16 10.32 2.84 -1.27
C ARG A 16 11.01 2.32 -2.54
N LEU A 17 10.32 1.52 -3.36
CA LEU A 17 10.86 0.98 -4.60
C LEU A 17 11.02 2.05 -5.69
N VAL A 18 10.22 3.11 -5.64
CA VAL A 18 10.35 4.27 -6.52
C VAL A 18 10.94 5.43 -5.70
N PRO A 19 12.07 6.02 -6.11
CA PRO A 19 12.62 7.18 -5.44
C PRO A 19 11.72 8.40 -5.67
N LEU A 20 11.31 9.04 -4.58
CA LEU A 20 10.47 10.23 -4.58
C LEU A 20 11.05 11.26 -3.60
N ASP A 21 10.80 12.54 -3.86
CA ASP A 21 11.24 13.66 -3.01
C ASP A 21 10.35 13.88 -1.77
N VAL A 22 9.36 13.01 -1.57
CA VAL A 22 8.44 13.02 -0.43
C VAL A 22 8.64 11.78 0.43
N ALA A 23 8.45 11.93 1.74
CA ALA A 23 8.53 10.80 2.66
C ALA A 23 7.35 9.83 2.43
N PRO A 24 7.61 8.51 2.27
CA PRO A 24 6.55 7.51 2.21
C PRO A 24 5.79 7.47 3.54
N MET A 25 4.53 7.06 3.50
CA MET A 25 3.74 6.77 4.68
C MET A 25 4.33 5.58 5.45
N THR A 26 4.26 5.70 6.77
CA THR A 26 4.47 4.60 7.70
C THR A 26 3.30 3.62 7.66
N ALA A 27 3.50 2.41 8.19
CA ALA A 27 2.43 1.43 8.34
C ALA A 27 1.25 1.99 9.15
N ARG A 28 1.53 2.77 10.20
CA ARG A 28 0.49 3.34 11.06
C ARG A 28 -0.38 4.36 10.31
N GLU A 29 0.24 5.30 9.59
CA GLU A 29 -0.49 6.30 8.82
C GLU A 29 -1.33 5.62 7.73
N PHE A 30 -0.78 4.57 7.10
CA PHE A 30 -1.51 3.77 6.11
C PHE A 30 -2.77 3.16 6.70
N TRP A 31 -2.65 2.47 7.84
CA TRP A 31 -3.80 1.83 8.49
C TRP A 31 -4.85 2.86 8.91
N GLN A 32 -4.42 4.03 9.40
CA GLN A 32 -5.34 5.14 9.71
C GLN A 32 -6.09 5.63 8.46
N LEU A 33 -5.41 5.77 7.33
CA LEU A 33 -6.03 6.21 6.08
C LEU A 33 -7.07 5.21 5.57
N VAL A 34 -6.73 3.92 5.49
CA VAL A 34 -7.65 2.89 4.97
C VAL A 34 -8.87 2.64 5.88
N HIS A 35 -8.79 3.01 7.16
CA HIS A 35 -9.95 3.02 8.04
C HIS A 35 -10.92 4.18 7.74
N HIS A 36 -10.45 5.23 7.05
CA HIS A 36 -11.22 6.43 6.78
C HIS A 36 -11.73 6.50 5.34
N VAL A 37 -10.91 6.10 4.37
CA VAL A 37 -11.19 6.19 2.93
C VAL A 37 -10.62 4.99 2.18
N ASP A 38 -11.30 4.53 1.14
CA ASP A 38 -10.72 3.57 0.20
C ASP A 38 -9.62 4.28 -0.63
N PRO A 39 -8.35 3.84 -0.57
CA PRO A 39 -7.26 4.45 -1.33
C PRO A 39 -7.52 4.51 -2.84
N ALA A 40 -8.33 3.60 -3.39
CA ALA A 40 -8.71 3.62 -4.80
C ALA A 40 -9.43 4.93 -5.17
N GLU A 41 -10.21 5.49 -4.25
CA GLU A 41 -10.93 6.75 -4.46
C GLU A 41 -9.99 7.96 -4.57
N LEU A 42 -8.75 7.86 -4.09
CA LEU A 42 -7.78 8.94 -4.08
C LEU A 42 -6.95 9.03 -5.37
N LEU A 43 -6.89 7.95 -6.18
CA LEU A 43 -5.97 7.83 -7.32
C LEU A 43 -6.18 8.89 -8.40
N HIS A 44 -7.42 9.34 -8.61
CA HIS A 44 -7.79 10.21 -9.74
C HIS A 44 -8.27 11.60 -9.33
N VAL A 45 -8.00 11.99 -8.09
CA VAL A 45 -8.39 13.29 -7.54
C VAL A 45 -7.18 14.16 -7.23
N ASP A 46 -7.36 15.48 -7.21
CA ASP A 46 -6.30 16.42 -6.86
C ASP A 46 -6.10 16.53 -5.33
N ALA A 47 -5.08 17.28 -4.92
CA ALA A 47 -4.78 17.47 -3.50
C ALA A 47 -5.91 18.14 -2.70
N ALA A 48 -6.74 18.99 -3.34
CA ALA A 48 -7.85 19.65 -2.63
C ALA A 48 -8.95 18.64 -2.29
N ALA A 49 -9.31 17.78 -3.25
CA ALA A 49 -10.26 16.70 -3.04
C ALA A 49 -9.70 15.62 -2.08
N ILE A 50 -8.40 15.35 -2.09
CA ILE A 50 -7.76 14.47 -1.09
C ILE A 50 -7.91 15.07 0.31
N ALA A 51 -7.61 16.36 0.50
CA ALA A 51 -7.76 17.03 1.79
C ALA A 51 -9.21 16.95 2.30
N GLU A 52 -10.20 17.20 1.42
CA GLU A 52 -11.63 17.11 1.77
C GLU A 52 -12.02 15.69 2.23
N ARG A 53 -11.57 14.66 1.52
CA ARG A 53 -11.94 13.25 1.80
C ARG A 53 -11.22 12.65 3.00
N THR A 54 -10.02 13.14 3.30
CA THR A 54 -9.18 12.59 4.38
C THR A 54 -9.23 13.43 5.65
N GLY A 55 -9.70 14.68 5.56
CA GLY A 55 -9.60 15.67 6.63
C GLY A 55 -8.16 16.13 6.89
N ALA A 56 -7.21 15.77 6.03
CA ALA A 56 -5.82 16.20 6.13
C ALA A 56 -5.65 17.68 5.74
N ASP A 57 -4.57 18.29 6.21
CA ASP A 57 -4.18 19.59 5.68
C ASP A 57 -3.69 19.50 4.22
N LEU A 58 -3.55 20.64 3.56
CA LEU A 58 -3.21 20.70 2.15
C LEU A 58 -1.78 20.22 1.85
N ASP A 59 -0.86 20.32 2.82
CA ASP A 59 0.53 19.88 2.63
C ASP A 59 0.61 18.35 2.68
N GLU A 60 -0.09 17.72 3.62
CA GLU A 60 -0.22 16.27 3.66
C GLU A 60 -0.99 15.74 2.45
N ALA A 61 -2.05 16.42 2.01
CA ALA A 61 -2.77 16.03 0.81
C ALA A 61 -1.92 16.12 -0.47
N ARG A 62 -1.01 17.10 -0.56
CA ARG A 62 0.00 17.17 -1.63
C ARG A 62 1.00 16.02 -1.54
N ARG A 63 1.48 15.67 -0.34
CA ARG A 63 2.34 14.50 -0.11
C ARG A 63 1.69 13.22 -0.63
N LEU A 64 0.44 12.98 -0.24
CA LEU A 64 -0.36 11.84 -0.71
C LEU A 64 -0.51 11.84 -2.23
N ARG A 65 -0.81 13.00 -2.84
CA ARG A 65 -0.92 13.12 -4.30
C ARG A 65 0.38 12.73 -5.01
N THR A 66 1.53 13.21 -4.53
CA THR A 66 2.85 12.85 -5.09
C THR A 66 3.13 11.34 -4.97
N LEU A 67 2.78 10.72 -3.84
CA LEU A 67 2.92 9.26 -3.67
C LEU A 67 2.02 8.49 -4.64
N LEU A 68 0.79 8.96 -4.85
CA LEU A 68 -0.17 8.35 -5.78
C LEU A 68 0.22 8.55 -7.25
N ASP A 69 0.89 9.65 -7.60
CA ASP A 69 1.41 9.89 -8.96
C ASP A 69 2.49 8.87 -9.37
N ALA A 70 3.17 8.27 -8.39
CA ALA A 70 4.14 7.20 -8.62
C ALA A 70 3.52 5.84 -8.98
N ALA A 71 2.18 5.74 -9.07
CA ALA A 71 1.44 4.52 -9.40
C ALA A 71 2.01 3.76 -10.60
N THR A 72 2.22 4.47 -11.71
CA THR A 72 2.71 3.88 -12.95
C THR A 72 4.13 3.37 -12.81
N ALA A 73 5.02 4.16 -12.18
CA ALA A 73 6.40 3.77 -11.94
C ALA A 73 6.51 2.52 -11.05
N LEU A 74 5.66 2.41 -10.01
CA LEU A 74 5.61 1.21 -9.19
C LEU A 74 5.12 -0.01 -9.99
N GLY A 75 4.17 0.17 -10.91
CA GLY A 75 3.72 -0.93 -11.78
C GLY A 75 4.88 -1.58 -12.55
N PHE A 76 5.79 -0.77 -13.10
CA PHE A 76 6.99 -1.28 -13.76
C PHE A 76 7.95 -2.00 -12.79
N GLU A 77 8.14 -1.46 -11.58
CA GLU A 77 8.98 -2.13 -10.58
C GLU A 77 8.38 -3.45 -10.08
N GLN A 78 7.04 -3.52 -9.98
CA GLN A 78 6.33 -4.75 -9.63
C GLN A 78 6.53 -5.82 -10.71
N GLU A 79 6.42 -5.45 -11.99
CA GLU A 79 6.66 -6.36 -13.11
C GLU A 79 8.11 -6.85 -13.11
N ARG A 80 9.08 -5.94 -12.95
CA ARG A 80 10.51 -6.29 -12.85
C ARG A 80 10.80 -7.25 -11.69
N LEU A 81 10.19 -7.04 -10.52
CA LEU A 81 10.32 -7.94 -9.37
C LEU A 81 9.71 -9.31 -9.67
N HIS A 82 8.54 -9.31 -10.31
CA HIS A 82 7.84 -10.54 -10.67
C HIS A 82 8.65 -11.39 -11.64
N ASP A 83 9.24 -10.78 -12.67
CA ASP A 83 10.16 -11.44 -13.59
C ASP A 83 11.40 -12.02 -12.88
N GLY A 84 11.80 -11.40 -11.76
CA GLY A 84 12.85 -11.87 -10.86
C GLY A 84 12.40 -12.93 -9.85
N GLY A 85 11.16 -13.40 -9.89
CA GLY A 85 10.60 -14.39 -8.98
C GLY A 85 10.14 -13.84 -7.62
N VAL A 86 10.00 -12.51 -7.50
CA VAL A 86 9.53 -11.83 -6.29
C VAL A 86 8.15 -11.23 -6.53
N SER A 87 7.16 -11.62 -5.74
CA SER A 87 5.81 -11.05 -5.81
C SER A 87 5.61 -9.97 -4.76
N LEU A 88 4.89 -8.91 -5.12
CA LEU A 88 4.34 -7.95 -4.15
C LEU A 88 2.92 -8.38 -3.78
N VAL A 89 2.63 -8.50 -2.49
CA VAL A 89 1.30 -8.81 -1.97
C VAL A 89 0.85 -7.73 -1.00
N SER A 90 -0.18 -6.98 -1.38
CA SER A 90 -0.78 -5.90 -0.56
C SER A 90 -1.57 -6.47 0.61
N ALA A 91 -1.61 -5.77 1.74
CA ALA A 91 -2.47 -6.12 2.88
C ALA A 91 -3.96 -5.93 2.61
N LEU A 92 -4.30 -5.31 1.47
CA LEU A 92 -5.64 -5.25 0.90
C LEU A 92 -5.82 -6.30 -0.21
N ASP A 93 -4.99 -7.33 -0.31
CA ASP A 93 -5.19 -8.46 -1.24
C ASP A 93 -5.69 -9.68 -0.45
N ASP A 94 -6.58 -10.47 -1.03
CA ASP A 94 -7.09 -11.71 -0.41
C ASP A 94 -5.96 -12.74 -0.19
N ARG A 95 -4.84 -12.62 -0.92
CA ARG A 95 -3.64 -13.47 -0.77
C ARG A 95 -2.78 -13.08 0.44
N PHE A 96 -3.05 -11.95 1.10
CA PHE A 96 -2.24 -11.53 2.22
C PHE A 96 -2.48 -12.44 3.44
N PRO A 97 -1.42 -12.87 4.15
CA PRO A 97 -1.55 -13.77 5.29
C PRO A 97 -2.32 -13.10 6.43
N ALA A 98 -3.56 -13.53 6.64
CA ALA A 98 -4.47 -12.95 7.62
C ALA A 98 -3.91 -13.07 9.05
N GLY A 99 -3.25 -14.20 9.36
CA GLY A 99 -2.65 -14.43 10.67
C GLY A 99 -1.53 -13.45 10.97
N LEU A 100 -0.75 -13.03 9.96
CA LEU A 100 0.28 -12.01 10.12
C LEU A 100 -0.34 -10.64 10.46
N ARG A 101 -1.44 -10.28 9.77
CA ARG A 101 -2.17 -9.03 10.02
C ARG A 101 -2.72 -8.98 11.44
N GLU A 102 -3.35 -10.06 11.89
CA GLU A 102 -3.91 -10.16 13.24
C GLU A 102 -2.84 -10.02 14.33
N ARG A 103 -1.67 -10.63 14.12
CA ARG A 103 -0.56 -10.58 15.08
C ARG A 103 0.11 -9.21 15.18
N LEU A 104 0.27 -8.51 14.05
CA LEU A 104 1.01 -7.24 14.01
C LEU A 104 0.12 -6.01 14.18
N GLY A 105 -1.19 -6.12 13.95
CA GLY A 105 -2.13 -5.00 14.06
C GLY A 105 -1.65 -3.78 13.25
N ALA A 106 -1.62 -2.60 13.88
CA ALA A 106 -1.19 -1.36 13.23
C ALA A 106 0.31 -1.32 12.84
N ALA A 107 1.13 -2.26 13.34
CA ALA A 107 2.51 -2.43 12.92
C ALA A 107 2.65 -3.34 11.69
N CYS A 108 1.54 -3.93 11.21
CA CYS A 108 1.55 -4.79 10.04
C CYS A 108 2.03 -4.01 8.80
N PRO A 109 3.00 -4.52 8.04
CA PRO A 109 3.39 -3.94 6.76
C PRO A 109 2.17 -3.84 5.81
N PRO A 110 1.98 -2.72 5.12
CA PRO A 110 0.90 -2.56 4.13
C PRO A 110 1.07 -3.42 2.87
N PHE A 111 2.27 -3.94 2.63
CA PHE A 111 2.54 -4.96 1.62
C PHE A 111 3.75 -5.79 2.03
N LEU A 112 3.89 -6.97 1.40
CA LEU A 112 5.04 -7.86 1.51
C LEU A 112 5.69 -8.02 0.15
N LEU A 113 7.02 -8.16 0.14
CA LEU A 113 7.77 -8.70 -0.98
C LEU A 113 8.08 -10.16 -0.65
N VAL A 114 7.59 -11.08 -1.48
CA VAL A 114 7.60 -12.51 -1.19
C VAL A 114 8.32 -13.26 -2.29
N ALA A 115 9.26 -14.10 -1.91
CA ALA A 115 9.86 -15.11 -2.77
C ALA A 115 9.50 -16.49 -2.21
N GLY A 116 8.78 -17.30 -2.99
CA GLY A 116 8.28 -18.61 -2.55
C GLY A 116 6.84 -18.58 -1.99
N PRO A 117 6.41 -19.65 -1.30
CA PRO A 117 5.03 -19.83 -0.88
C PRO A 117 4.62 -18.88 0.27
N ILE A 118 3.63 -18.02 0.03
CA ILE A 118 3.18 -17.00 1.00
C ILE A 118 2.40 -17.61 2.18
N GLU A 119 1.73 -18.74 1.95
CA GLU A 119 0.94 -19.49 2.93
C GLU A 119 1.78 -19.97 4.14
N TRP A 120 3.10 -20.00 4.02
CA TRP A 120 3.99 -20.32 5.12
C TRP A 120 3.98 -19.23 6.21
N LEU A 121 3.62 -17.99 5.88
CA LEU A 121 3.56 -16.87 6.83
C LEU A 121 2.34 -16.89 7.75
N ASP A 122 1.30 -17.68 7.43
CA ASP A 122 0.12 -17.84 8.28
C ASP A 122 0.35 -18.78 9.46
N HIS A 123 1.47 -19.51 9.45
CA HIS A 123 1.81 -20.45 10.49
C HIS A 123 2.89 -19.86 11.41
N PRO A 124 2.79 -20.01 12.74
CA PRO A 124 3.91 -19.69 13.62
C PRO A 124 5.12 -20.54 13.22
N GLY A 125 6.31 -19.92 13.25
CA GLY A 125 7.56 -20.65 13.01
C GLY A 125 7.74 -21.77 14.04
N LEU A 126 8.33 -22.88 13.60
CA LEU A 126 8.70 -24.02 14.45
C LEU A 126 9.65 -23.60 15.59
#